data_AF-A0A2H0FTG9-F1
#
_entry.id   AF-A0A2H0FTG9-F1
#
_cell.length_a   1.000
_cell.length_b   1.000
_cell.length_c   1.000
_cell.angle_alpha   90.00
_cell.angle_beta   90.00
_cell.angle_gamma   90.00
#
_symmetry.space_group_name_H-M   'P 1'
#
loop_
_entity.id
_entity.type
_entity.pdbx_description
1 polymer ?
#
loop_
_entity_poly.entity_id
_entity_poly.type
_entity_poly.pdbx_seq_one_letter_code
_entity_poly.pdbx_strand_id
1 'polypeptide(L)'
;MKHILKYLLVAVSLMLLIKCSSSFAIDDFFGIKMPPNESNYFKIVAYTESSGISYQSSPNMNPNILAWAGLEGGKLRVKLINYSDSPIQLNYDSDQFIIESKDGVEFLCLNGNIIEYNNLSPLLENSSVELLLEIPQNFWTTVGMKNYQSANESYTQDIWKGQNTLIIDKTDIKYIRINIGFTTNIILKQVPKIE
;
A
#
# COMPACT_ATOMS: atom_id res chain seq x y z
N MET A 1 -24.00 -46.45 -33.00
CA MET A 1 -22.75 -45.66 -33.10
C MET A 1 -22.98 -44.14 -33.26
N LYS A 2 -24.09 -43.58 -32.75
CA LYS A 2 -24.37 -42.12 -32.74
C LYS A 2 -24.56 -41.53 -31.33
N HIS A 3 -24.54 -42.36 -30.28
CA HIS A 3 -24.73 -41.93 -28.89
C HIS A 3 -23.42 -41.79 -28.10
N ILE A 4 -22.32 -42.39 -28.55
CA ILE A 4 -21.02 -42.29 -27.88
C ILE A 4 -20.36 -40.91 -28.11
N LEU A 5 -20.70 -40.23 -29.21
CA LEU A 5 -20.12 -38.92 -29.55
C LEU A 5 -20.73 -37.74 -28.77
N LYS A 6 -21.94 -37.88 -28.19
CA LYS A 6 -22.60 -36.80 -27.43
C LYS A 6 -22.08 -36.65 -26.00
N TYR A 7 -21.52 -37.71 -25.40
CA TYR A 7 -20.98 -37.66 -24.05
C TYR A 7 -19.53 -37.18 -24.00
N LEU A 8 -18.78 -37.28 -25.11
CA LEU A 8 -17.40 -36.77 -25.18
C LEU A 8 -17.34 -35.23 -25.25
N LEU A 9 -18.40 -34.58 -25.72
CA LEU A 9 -18.46 -33.12 -25.87
C LEU A 9 -18.96 -32.38 -24.61
N VAL A 10 -19.53 -33.08 -23.64
CA VAL A 10 -19.97 -32.47 -22.36
C VAL A 10 -18.89 -32.57 -21.27
N ALA A 11 -17.95 -33.51 -21.40
CA ALA A 11 -16.89 -33.70 -20.41
C ALA A 11 -15.72 -32.70 -20.52
N VAL A 12 -15.56 -32.01 -21.65
CA VAL A 12 -14.42 -31.09 -21.88
C VAL A 12 -14.74 -29.63 -21.54
N SER A 13 -16.00 -29.25 -21.39
CA SER A 13 -16.39 -27.89 -20.98
C SER A 13 -16.39 -27.66 -19.46
N LEU A 14 -16.01 -28.66 -18.64
CA LEU A 14 -16.05 -28.59 -17.18
C LEU A 14 -14.67 -28.50 -16.49
N MET A 15 -13.59 -28.22 -17.23
CA MET A 15 -12.22 -28.22 -16.67
C MET A 15 -11.39 -26.97 -16.99
N LEU A 16 -12.03 -25.84 -17.29
CA LEU A 16 -11.34 -24.53 -17.36
C LEU A 16 -11.98 -23.52 -16.41
N LEU A 17 -12.25 -23.94 -15.18
CA LEU A 17 -12.19 -23.02 -14.04
C LEU A 17 -10.70 -22.85 -13.69
N ILE A 18 -9.97 -22.12 -14.53
CA ILE A 18 -8.71 -21.53 -14.09
C ILE A 18 -9.10 -20.43 -13.10
N LYS A 19 -9.36 -20.85 -11.86
CA LYS A 19 -9.34 -19.96 -10.71
C LYS A 19 -7.90 -19.51 -10.59
N CYS A 20 -7.61 -18.37 -11.20
CA CYS A 20 -6.42 -17.61 -10.87
C CYS A 20 -6.67 -17.03 -9.48
N SER A 21 -6.42 -17.81 -8.41
CA SER A 21 -6.28 -17.25 -7.08
C SER A 21 -4.90 -16.63 -7.04
N SER A 22 -4.82 -15.31 -7.21
CA SER A 22 -3.63 -14.58 -6.77
C SER A 22 -3.45 -14.84 -5.27
N SER A 23 -2.21 -15.14 -4.89
CA SER A 23 -1.71 -15.37 -3.53
C SER A 23 -2.47 -14.59 -2.45
N PHE A 24 -2.68 -15.23 -1.29
CA PHE A 24 -3.03 -14.65 0.01
C PHE A 24 -2.88 -13.12 0.06
N ALA A 25 -3.94 -12.38 0.44
CA ALA A 25 -3.81 -10.94 0.66
C ALA A 25 -2.60 -10.67 1.55
N ILE A 26 -1.63 -9.97 0.98
CA ILE A 26 -0.34 -9.75 1.63
C ILE A 26 -0.53 -8.79 2.83
N ASP A 27 -1.59 -7.99 2.87
CA ASP A 27 -1.37 -6.63 3.32
C ASP A 27 -2.61 -6.01 3.97
N ASP A 28 -2.46 -5.63 5.24
CA ASP A 28 -3.47 -5.03 6.10
C ASP A 28 -4.07 -3.73 5.53
N PHE A 29 -3.46 -3.15 4.49
CA PHE A 29 -3.84 -1.90 3.86
C PHE A 29 -3.88 -2.00 2.32
N PHE A 30 -4.85 -1.32 1.71
CA PHE A 30 -5.00 -1.23 0.26
C PHE A 30 -5.28 0.21 -0.18
N GLY A 31 -4.73 0.61 -1.32
CA GLY A 31 -4.90 1.96 -1.87
C GLY A 31 -4.74 2.03 -3.38
N ILE A 32 -5.22 3.14 -3.95
CA ILE A 32 -5.09 3.48 -5.37
C ILE A 32 -4.54 4.89 -5.52
N LYS A 33 -3.99 5.22 -6.70
CA LYS A 33 -3.54 6.57 -7.02
C LYS A 33 -4.71 7.55 -6.97
N MET A 34 -4.53 8.68 -6.31
CA MET A 34 -5.56 9.71 -6.17
C MET A 34 -4.97 11.12 -6.02
N PRO A 35 -5.78 12.15 -6.31
CA PRO A 35 -5.47 13.52 -5.90
C PRO A 35 -5.38 13.65 -4.36
N PRO A 36 -4.44 14.44 -3.79
CA PRO A 36 -4.24 14.54 -2.34
C PRO A 36 -5.47 14.98 -1.55
N ASN A 37 -6.32 15.82 -2.13
CA ASN A 37 -7.52 16.38 -1.53
C ASN A 37 -8.76 15.46 -1.65
N GLU A 38 -8.65 14.30 -2.28
CA GLU A 38 -9.78 13.41 -2.56
C GLU A 38 -9.79 12.13 -1.70
N SER A 39 -8.88 12.01 -0.73
CA SER A 39 -8.75 10.81 0.12
C SER A 39 -10.03 10.42 0.87
N ASN A 40 -10.92 11.38 1.14
CA ASN A 40 -12.22 11.14 1.78
C ASN A 40 -13.23 10.40 0.89
N TYR A 41 -13.07 10.46 -0.43
CA TYR A 41 -13.93 9.74 -1.39
C TYR A 41 -13.52 8.28 -1.59
N PHE A 42 -12.30 7.91 -1.18
CA PHE A 42 -11.84 6.53 -1.26
C PHE A 42 -12.32 5.74 -0.04
N LYS A 43 -13.14 4.71 -0.22
CA LYS A 43 -13.64 3.87 0.88
C LYS A 43 -13.63 2.41 0.48
N ILE A 44 -12.91 1.59 1.25
CA ILE A 44 -12.98 0.13 1.12
C ILE A 44 -14.32 -0.33 1.68
N VAL A 45 -15.08 -1.07 0.87
CA VAL A 45 -16.42 -1.58 1.19
C VAL A 45 -16.32 -3.00 1.71
N ALA A 46 -15.55 -3.85 1.04
CA ALA A 46 -15.41 -5.26 1.38
C ALA A 46 -14.10 -5.84 0.85
N TYR A 47 -13.70 -6.96 1.44
CA TYR A 47 -12.62 -7.81 0.97
C TYR A 47 -13.03 -9.28 1.10
N THR A 48 -12.86 -10.07 0.05
CA THR A 48 -12.85 -11.54 0.18
C THR A 48 -11.69 -12.10 -0.63
N GLU A 49 -11.16 -13.25 -0.22
CA GLU A 49 -10.11 -13.93 -0.99
C GLU A 49 -10.55 -14.26 -2.42
N SER A 50 -11.84 -14.51 -2.63
CA SER A 50 -12.40 -14.89 -3.93
C SER A 50 -12.66 -13.72 -4.87
N SER A 51 -12.99 -12.55 -4.32
CA SER A 51 -13.44 -11.38 -5.08
C SER A 51 -12.48 -10.19 -5.01
N GLY A 52 -11.43 -10.27 -4.19
CA GLY A 52 -10.52 -9.16 -3.92
C GLY A 52 -11.19 -8.00 -3.17
N ILE A 53 -10.65 -6.80 -3.35
CA ILE A 53 -11.12 -5.57 -2.71
C ILE A 53 -12.23 -4.94 -3.52
N SER A 54 -13.34 -4.61 -2.86
CA SER A 54 -14.39 -3.74 -3.38
C SER A 54 -14.31 -2.37 -2.70
N TYR A 55 -14.38 -1.29 -3.46
CA TYR A 55 -14.22 0.07 -2.94
C TYR A 55 -15.04 1.11 -3.72
N GLN A 56 -15.22 2.27 -3.11
CA GLN A 56 -15.73 3.49 -3.72
C GLN A 56 -14.57 4.44 -3.99
N SER A 57 -14.60 5.14 -5.13
CA SER A 57 -13.60 6.12 -5.54
C SER A 57 -14.24 7.24 -6.37
N SER A 58 -13.57 8.39 -6.49
CA SER A 58 -13.96 9.43 -7.43
C SER A 58 -13.54 9.07 -8.87
N PRO A 59 -14.08 9.75 -9.89
CA PRO A 59 -13.61 9.61 -11.28
C PRO A 59 -12.16 10.05 -11.52
N ASN A 60 -11.58 10.87 -10.63
CA ASN A 60 -10.21 11.39 -10.77
C ASN A 60 -9.16 10.44 -10.17
N MET A 61 -9.59 9.39 -9.46
CA MET A 61 -8.70 8.35 -8.95
C MET A 61 -8.35 7.36 -10.06
N ASN A 62 -7.13 6.85 -10.04
CA ASN A 62 -6.66 5.89 -11.03
C ASN A 62 -6.49 4.50 -10.40
N PRO A 63 -7.41 3.56 -10.65
CA PRO A 63 -7.34 2.20 -10.10
C PRO A 63 -6.25 1.34 -10.74
N ASN A 64 -5.70 1.75 -11.89
CA ASN A 64 -4.63 1.02 -12.57
C ASN A 64 -3.27 1.25 -11.92
N ILE A 65 -3.15 2.18 -10.97
CA ILE A 65 -1.96 2.35 -10.14
C ILE A 65 -2.42 2.11 -8.70
N LEU A 66 -2.04 0.97 -8.14
CA LEU A 66 -2.50 0.54 -6.83
C LEU A 66 -1.36 0.02 -5.97
N ALA A 67 -1.59 0.00 -4.67
CA ALA A 67 -0.62 -0.52 -3.72
C ALA A 67 -1.30 -1.30 -2.60
N TRP A 68 -0.54 -2.26 -2.09
CA TRP A 68 -0.82 -3.02 -0.91
C TRP A 68 0.28 -2.77 0.12
N ALA A 69 -0.06 -2.75 1.41
CA ALA A 69 0.94 -2.68 2.46
C ALA A 69 0.58 -3.41 3.76
N GLY A 70 1.59 -3.88 4.45
CA GLY A 70 1.48 -4.67 5.68
C GLY A 70 2.64 -4.40 6.62
N LEU A 71 2.38 -4.48 7.93
CA LEU A 71 3.46 -4.38 8.93
C LEU A 71 3.95 -5.79 9.30
N GLU A 72 5.25 -6.01 9.21
CA GLU A 72 5.91 -7.27 9.56
C GLU A 72 7.26 -6.98 10.21
N GLY A 73 7.47 -7.45 11.45
CA GLY A 73 8.78 -7.39 12.11
C GLY A 73 9.39 -5.98 12.23
N GLY A 74 8.57 -4.94 12.45
CA GLY A 74 9.03 -3.55 12.51
C GLY A 74 9.33 -2.91 11.15
N LYS A 75 8.96 -3.58 10.05
CA LYS A 75 9.04 -3.06 8.69
C LYS A 75 7.65 -2.84 8.12
N LEU A 76 7.55 -1.89 7.21
CA LEU A 76 6.41 -1.68 6.34
C LEU A 76 6.75 -2.31 4.98
N ARG A 77 6.10 -3.42 4.66
CA ARG A 77 6.16 -4.03 3.33
C ARG A 77 5.16 -3.32 2.45
N VAL A 78 5.59 -2.85 1.28
CA VAL A 78 4.73 -2.17 0.29
C VAL A 78 4.89 -2.87 -1.05
N LYS A 79 3.78 -3.32 -1.63
CA LYS A 79 3.75 -3.80 -3.01
C LYS A 79 3.04 -2.78 -3.89
N LEU A 80 3.80 -2.12 -4.76
CA LEU A 80 3.29 -1.18 -5.74
C LEU A 80 3.08 -1.89 -7.09
N ILE A 81 1.93 -1.68 -7.71
CA ILE A 81 1.52 -2.36 -8.95
C ILE A 81 1.08 -1.31 -9.97
N ASN A 82 1.61 -1.43 -11.19
CA ASN A 82 1.27 -0.56 -12.32
C ASN A 82 0.59 -1.38 -13.42
N TYR A 83 -0.71 -1.24 -13.56
CA TYR A 83 -1.52 -1.70 -14.69
C TYR A 83 -1.82 -0.59 -15.70
N SER A 84 -1.26 0.61 -15.52
CA SER A 84 -1.42 1.69 -16.50
C SER A 84 -0.41 1.56 -17.64
N ASP A 85 -0.74 2.16 -18.78
CA ASP A 85 0.14 2.28 -19.96
C ASP A 85 1.37 3.19 -19.73
N SER A 86 1.39 3.89 -18.59
CA SER A 86 2.39 4.91 -18.28
C SER A 86 3.36 4.38 -17.23
N PRO A 87 4.69 4.43 -17.49
CA PRO A 87 5.68 4.00 -16.50
C PRO A 87 5.67 4.91 -15.27
N ILE A 88 5.92 4.34 -14.09
CA ILE A 88 6.09 5.10 -12.84
C ILE A 88 7.57 5.18 -12.54
N GLN A 89 8.12 6.39 -12.54
CA GLN A 89 9.52 6.60 -12.18
C GLN A 89 9.67 6.53 -10.66
N LEU A 90 10.34 5.49 -10.18
CA LEU A 90 10.75 5.38 -8.78
C LEU A 90 12.03 6.18 -8.56
N ASN A 91 12.17 6.74 -7.37
CA ASN A 91 13.32 7.53 -6.97
C ASN A 91 13.57 7.41 -5.46
N TYR A 92 14.69 6.77 -5.11
CA TYR A 92 15.05 6.52 -3.71
C TYR A 92 15.10 7.80 -2.83
N ASP A 93 15.48 8.93 -3.39
CA ASP A 93 15.69 10.18 -2.63
C ASP A 93 14.41 11.02 -2.48
N SER A 94 13.46 10.88 -3.39
CA SER A 94 12.24 11.71 -3.42
C SER A 94 10.95 10.95 -3.13
N ASP A 95 10.97 9.62 -3.20
CA ASP A 95 9.82 8.81 -2.81
C ASP A 95 9.68 8.79 -1.28
N GLN A 96 8.47 9.02 -0.81
CA GLN A 96 8.15 9.09 0.62
C GLN A 96 7.02 8.13 0.97
N PHE A 97 7.19 7.44 2.09
CA PHE A 97 6.21 6.51 2.64
C PHE A 97 5.90 6.93 4.06
N ILE A 98 4.68 7.40 4.29
CA ILE A 98 4.29 8.07 5.53
C ILE A 98 3.12 7.29 6.15
N ILE A 99 3.25 6.91 7.42
CA ILE A 99 2.16 6.34 8.21
C ILE A 99 1.52 7.49 9.00
N GLU A 100 0.21 7.72 8.85
CA GLU A 100 -0.53 8.66 9.69
C GLU A 100 -1.36 7.89 10.73
N SER A 101 -1.16 8.20 12.01
CA SER A 101 -1.96 7.64 13.10
C SER A 101 -3.35 8.30 13.18
N LYS A 102 -4.28 7.65 13.88
CA LYS A 102 -5.61 8.21 14.17
C LYS A 102 -5.56 9.53 14.93
N ASP A 103 -4.50 9.75 15.72
CA ASP A 103 -4.24 10.99 16.45
C ASP A 103 -3.56 12.07 15.58
N GLY A 104 -3.34 11.80 14.30
CA GLY A 104 -2.74 12.73 13.34
C GLY A 104 -1.22 12.85 13.43
N VAL A 105 -0.54 11.88 14.06
CA VAL A 105 0.92 11.82 14.08
C VAL A 105 1.40 11.17 12.79
N GLU A 106 2.34 11.81 12.10
CA GLU A 106 2.96 11.28 10.87
C GLU A 106 4.33 10.64 11.18
N PHE A 107 4.55 9.44 10.65
CA PHE A 107 5.82 8.73 10.70
C PHE A 107 6.35 8.49 9.29
N LEU A 108 7.49 9.11 8.96
CA LEU A 108 8.18 8.86 7.70
C LEU A 108 9.00 7.56 7.81
N CYS A 109 8.69 6.59 6.97
CA CYS A 109 9.42 5.34 6.86
C CYS A 109 10.73 5.56 6.11
N LEU A 110 11.76 4.78 6.45
CA LEU A 110 13.05 4.81 5.76
C LEU A 110 13.01 3.86 4.58
N ASN A 111 13.51 4.31 3.42
CA ASN A 111 13.54 3.54 2.17
C ASN A 111 14.48 2.30 2.21
N GLY A 112 15.08 2.01 3.37
CA GLY A 112 15.94 0.86 3.59
C GLY A 112 17.30 0.99 2.89
N ASN A 113 17.75 -0.08 2.24
CA ASN A 113 18.98 -0.07 1.45
C ASN A 113 18.67 0.27 -0.01
N ILE A 114 19.43 1.20 -0.59
CA ILE A 114 19.32 1.58 -2.01
C ILE A 114 19.45 0.39 -2.98
N ILE A 115 20.17 -0.68 -2.60
CA ILE A 115 20.30 -1.90 -3.42
C ILE A 115 18.98 -2.65 -3.52
N GLU A 116 18.19 -2.66 -2.44
CA GLU A 116 16.87 -3.30 -2.39
C GLU A 116 15.81 -2.41 -3.04
N TYR A 117 16.06 -1.10 -3.07
CA TYR A 117 15.20 -0.12 -3.73
C TYR A 117 15.48 -0.11 -5.24
N ASN A 118 14.49 -0.44 -6.06
CA ASN A 118 14.63 -0.52 -7.52
C ASN A 118 14.75 0.87 -8.19
N ASN A 119 15.78 1.65 -7.84
CA ASN A 119 15.97 3.06 -8.19
C ASN A 119 16.39 3.29 -9.65
N LEU A 120 16.83 2.24 -10.34
CA LEU A 120 17.45 2.34 -11.67
C LEU A 120 16.47 2.07 -12.82
N SER A 121 15.25 1.65 -12.55
CA SER A 121 14.28 1.33 -13.60
C SER A 121 12.89 1.79 -13.23
N PRO A 122 12.17 2.43 -14.17
CA PRO A 122 10.77 2.74 -13.95
C PRO A 122 9.97 1.46 -13.78
N LEU A 123 8.91 1.53 -12.97
CA LEU A 123 7.91 0.49 -12.88
C LEU A 123 7.06 0.52 -14.15
N LEU A 124 7.33 -0.42 -15.06
CA LEU A 124 6.69 -0.55 -16.36
C LEU A 124 5.22 -0.97 -16.26
N GLU A 125 4.50 -0.90 -17.37
CA GLU A 125 3.15 -1.45 -17.50
C GLU A 125 3.11 -2.94 -17.13
N ASN A 126 2.03 -3.36 -16.45
CA ASN A 126 1.76 -4.71 -15.97
C ASN A 126 2.89 -5.30 -15.10
N SER A 127 3.61 -4.43 -14.38
CA SER A 127 4.68 -4.83 -13.47
C SER A 127 4.40 -4.40 -12.03
N SER A 128 5.11 -5.03 -11.09
CA SER A 128 5.05 -4.69 -9.67
C SER A 128 6.43 -4.65 -9.05
N VAL A 129 6.59 -3.81 -8.02
CA VAL A 129 7.77 -3.79 -7.16
C VAL A 129 7.32 -4.00 -5.72
N GLU A 130 8.14 -4.72 -4.95
CA GLU A 130 7.98 -4.84 -3.51
C GLU A 130 9.10 -4.08 -2.82
N LEU A 131 8.74 -3.27 -1.83
CA LEU A 131 9.62 -2.41 -1.07
C LEU A 131 9.51 -2.78 0.41
N LEU A 132 10.65 -2.95 1.07
CA LEU A 132 10.71 -3.22 2.51
C LEU A 132 11.27 -1.98 3.20
N LEU A 133 10.39 -1.26 3.87
CA LEU A 133 10.69 0.04 4.47
C LEU A 133 10.86 -0.13 5.98
N GLU A 134 11.83 0.58 6.55
CA GLU A 134 12.05 0.53 8.00
C GLU A 134 11.14 1.54 8.69
N ILE A 135 10.41 1.09 9.70
CA ILE A 135 9.64 1.98 10.56
C ILE A 135 10.60 2.56 11.60
N PRO A 136 10.64 3.90 11.79
CA PRO A 136 11.54 4.51 12.75
C PRO A 136 11.28 3.96 14.15
N GLN A 137 12.32 3.38 14.75
CA GLN A 137 12.25 2.77 16.09
C GLN A 137 12.39 3.82 17.20
N ASN A 138 12.96 4.98 16.88
CA ASN A 138 13.17 6.08 17.80
C ASN A 138 12.78 7.42 17.17
N PHE A 139 12.32 8.34 18.01
CA PHE A 139 11.77 9.62 17.58
C PHE A 139 12.79 10.52 16.84
N TRP A 140 14.07 10.49 17.24
CA TRP A 140 15.13 11.32 16.65
C TRP A 140 15.38 11.06 15.16
N THR A 141 15.14 9.84 14.67
CA THR A 141 15.23 9.54 13.23
C THR A 141 14.06 10.13 12.45
N THR A 142 12.94 10.44 13.10
CA THR A 142 11.74 10.99 12.44
C THR A 142 11.77 12.53 12.39
N VAL A 143 12.23 13.20 13.45
CA VAL A 143 12.33 14.68 13.50
C VAL A 143 13.42 15.23 12.59
N GLY A 144 14.52 14.49 12.40
CA GLY A 144 15.62 14.90 11.53
C GLY A 144 15.26 14.94 10.04
N MET A 145 14.11 14.37 9.63
CA MET A 145 13.80 14.07 8.23
C MET A 145 12.71 14.96 7.59
N LYS A 146 12.40 16.10 8.22
CA LYS A 146 11.63 17.25 7.69
C LYS A 146 10.15 17.00 7.37
N ASN A 147 9.31 17.62 8.19
CA ASN A 147 8.33 18.58 7.67
C ASN A 147 8.44 19.87 8.50
N TYR A 148 9.03 20.95 7.94
CA TYR A 148 9.20 22.23 8.65
C TYR A 148 7.84 22.94 8.92
N GLN A 149 6.72 22.33 8.50
CA GLN A 149 5.37 22.89 8.60
C GLN A 149 4.40 22.10 9.52
N SER A 150 4.80 20.99 10.15
CA SER A 150 3.91 20.28 11.09
C SER A 150 3.96 20.93 12.47
N ALA A 151 3.10 21.93 12.69
CA ALA A 151 3.00 22.70 13.92
C ALA A 151 2.28 21.94 15.05
N ASN A 152 2.92 20.91 15.64
CA ASN A 152 2.41 20.27 16.85
C ASN A 152 3.37 20.43 18.03
N GLU A 153 3.28 21.58 18.69
CA GLU A 153 4.08 21.95 19.87
C GLU A 153 3.90 20.98 21.06
N SER A 154 2.72 20.37 21.20
CA SER A 154 2.40 19.42 22.27
C SER A 154 3.25 18.15 22.26
N TYR A 155 3.77 17.76 21.09
CA TYR A 155 4.60 16.56 20.93
C TYR A 155 5.96 16.72 21.64
N THR A 156 6.40 17.97 21.87
CA THR A 156 7.74 18.27 22.38
C THR A 156 7.93 17.90 23.86
N GLN A 157 6.84 17.87 24.64
CA GLN A 157 6.90 17.74 26.10
C GLN A 157 7.01 16.29 26.60
N ASP A 158 6.46 15.32 25.87
CA ASP A 158 6.56 13.90 26.26
C ASP A 158 7.95 13.29 25.95
N ILE A 159 8.74 13.95 25.09
CA ILE A 159 10.07 13.54 24.61
C ILE A 159 11.13 13.52 25.73
N TRP A 160 11.04 14.42 26.72
CA TRP A 160 12.08 14.61 27.73
C TRP A 160 12.16 13.47 28.77
N LYS A 161 11.26 12.48 28.71
CA LYS A 161 11.16 11.40 29.69
C LYS A 161 11.92 10.11 29.33
N GLY A 162 12.62 10.04 28.19
CA GLY A 162 13.58 8.96 27.91
C GLY A 162 12.99 7.55 27.70
N GLN A 163 11.70 7.42 27.37
CA GLN A 163 10.99 6.15 27.20
C GLN A 163 10.38 5.99 25.79
N ASN A 164 11.13 6.17 24.70
CA ASN A 164 10.50 6.24 23.36
C ASN A 164 11.03 5.17 22.38
N THR A 165 10.71 3.91 22.64
CA THR A 165 10.56 2.92 21.56
C THR A 165 9.20 3.14 20.91
N LEU A 166 9.18 3.52 19.63
CA LEU A 166 7.95 3.67 18.86
C LEU A 166 7.41 2.29 18.48
N ILE A 167 6.29 1.90 19.07
CA ILE A 167 5.55 0.71 18.68
C ILE A 167 4.32 1.20 17.90
N ILE A 168 4.26 0.92 16.60
CA ILE A 168 3.09 1.25 15.77
C ILE A 168 2.15 0.04 15.77
N ASP A 169 0.97 0.20 16.37
CA ASP A 169 -0.12 -0.76 16.22
C ASP A 169 -0.84 -0.52 14.89
N LYS A 170 -1.09 -1.61 14.14
CA LYS A 170 -1.86 -1.60 12.89
C LYS A 170 -3.24 -0.99 13.11
N THR A 171 -3.85 -1.19 14.29
CA THR A 171 -5.18 -0.66 14.59
C THR A 171 -5.19 0.85 14.78
N ASP A 172 -4.04 1.47 15.06
CA ASP A 172 -3.92 2.91 15.33
C ASP A 172 -3.54 3.70 14.08
N ILE A 173 -3.25 3.01 12.97
CA ILE A 173 -3.00 3.62 11.68
C ILE A 173 -4.34 4.07 11.07
N LYS A 174 -4.41 5.35 10.72
CA LYS A 174 -5.53 5.94 9.98
C LYS A 174 -5.40 5.64 8.49
N TYR A 175 -4.20 5.86 7.92
CA TYR A 175 -3.84 5.48 6.56
C TYR A 175 -2.32 5.51 6.36
N ILE A 176 -1.89 4.95 5.24
CA ILE A 176 -0.51 5.05 4.75
C ILE A 176 -0.52 5.87 3.46
N ARG A 177 0.36 6.85 3.35
CA ARG A 177 0.52 7.73 2.19
C ARG A 177 1.82 7.40 1.48
N ILE A 178 1.74 7.14 0.19
CA ILE A 178 2.89 6.94 -0.69
C ILE A 178 2.94 8.13 -1.65
N ASN A 179 4.03 8.90 -1.61
CA ASN A 179 4.31 9.97 -2.55
C ASN A 179 5.50 9.56 -3.42
N ILE A 180 5.26 9.23 -4.69
CA ILE A 180 6.31 8.86 -5.65
C ILE A 180 6.68 10.09 -6.47
N GLY A 181 7.97 10.44 -6.49
CA GLY A 181 8.51 11.60 -7.21
C GLY A 181 7.72 12.89 -7.00
N PHE A 182 7.16 13.09 -5.80
CA PHE A 182 6.26 14.19 -5.41
C PHE A 182 5.00 14.40 -6.28
N THR A 183 4.69 13.50 -7.21
CA THR A 183 3.62 13.69 -8.21
C THR A 183 2.54 12.62 -8.14
N THR A 184 2.91 11.40 -7.77
CA THR A 184 1.96 10.30 -7.64
C THR A 184 1.68 10.05 -6.17
N ASN A 185 0.45 10.31 -5.74
CA ASN A 185 -0.01 10.05 -4.39
C ASN A 185 -0.92 8.82 -4.38
N ILE A 186 -0.65 7.89 -3.48
CA ILE A 186 -1.47 6.71 -3.21
C ILE A 186 -1.79 6.72 -1.71
N ILE A 187 -3.07 6.66 -1.36
CA ILE A 187 -3.53 6.55 0.02
C ILE A 187 -4.05 5.14 0.25
N LEU A 188 -3.44 4.42 1.18
CA LEU A 188 -3.82 3.07 1.55
C LEU A 188 -4.60 3.11 2.86
N LYS A 189 -5.79 2.50 2.85
CA LYS A 189 -6.66 2.39 4.02
C LYS A 189 -6.72 0.95 4.49
N GLN A 190 -7.03 0.77 5.77
CA GLN A 190 -7.10 -0.56 6.36
C GLN A 190 -8.16 -1.41 5.67
N VAL A 191 -7.79 -2.64 5.34
CA VAL A 191 -8.69 -3.63 4.76
C VAL A 191 -9.55 -4.20 5.89
N PRO A 192 -10.90 -4.19 5.77
CA PRO A 192 -11.77 -4.81 6.75
C PRO A 192 -11.49 -6.31 6.85
N LYS A 193 -11.25 -6.82 8.05
CA LYS A 193 -11.24 -8.27 8.29
C LYS A 193 -12.68 -8.75 8.39
N ILE A 194 -13.03 -9.77 7.61
CA ILE A 194 -14.27 -10.51 7.82
C ILE A 194 -13.95 -11.51 8.93
N GLU A 195 -14.52 -11.29 10.11
CA GLU A 195 -14.55 -12.27 11.21
C GLU A 195 -15.59 -13.36 10.94
#